data_AF-A0A2E3MWP2-F1
#
_entry.id   AF-A0A2E3MWP2-F1
#
_cell.length_a   1.000
_cell.length_b   1.000
_cell.length_c   1.000
_cell.angle_alpha   90.00
_cell.angle_beta   90.00
_cell.angle_gamma   90.00
#
_symmetry.space_group_name_H-M   'P 1'
#
loop_
_entity.id
_entity.type
_entity.pdbx_description
1 polymer ?
#
loop_
_entity_poly.entity_id
_entity_poly.type
_entity_poly.pdbx_seq_one_letter_code
_entity_poly.pdbx_strand_id
1 'polypeptide(L)'
;MSNFGIGIGSFMDGFQRGANSYSQIQDARQQRKIRDQQFKMQEQELADQQQYREISEQAVNEAKQARQADIGKSIYRGSPDSPAGPVVPDYKVGNKSFANEADAQAEAEKSVGGFMDYYMKTAVPKLQEHWLATGQPEKAQIMGQWMEQEDVKKGMKAWAGAVRAFQVGDREAFKTNLMAAYNQSGYYDDGYEAIGIKDIEKDGNLLGYAITFKGPDGKEFTQEFDGDDVGKMGLYALAPDKVLEYGLEQVQAGQEARAKMAEKKMDFDADIAKETHKSNLRTQEEQAKQQMNGGSDKVREARAIAEELRSLGYDDDFIRQSMPVALGVERRGQSAADRLSETLEGLRKNDTTFKFSKLPPDEQVRQAQAVIEAQDRALRKQQQPAPSPGAQQPRPNVQSGGGIPIYDRSTGQTIYR
;
A
#
# COMPACT_ATOMS: atom_id res chain seq x y z
N MET A 1 60.07 -31.37 32.86
CA MET A 1 59.95 -29.92 33.11
C MET A 1 58.70 -29.44 32.41
N SER A 2 57.87 -28.70 33.13
CA SER A 2 56.45 -28.48 32.87
C SER A 2 56.21 -27.48 31.74
N ASN A 3 55.33 -27.84 30.80
CA ASN A 3 54.78 -26.95 29.78
C ASN A 3 53.76 -25.99 30.42
N PHE A 4 54.15 -24.73 30.61
CA PHE A 4 53.23 -23.61 30.81
C PHE A 4 52.85 -23.06 29.42
N GLY A 5 51.64 -23.38 28.96
CA GLY A 5 51.14 -22.97 27.65
C GLY A 5 49.61 -23.09 27.60
N ILE A 6 48.93 -22.52 28.58
CA ILE A 6 47.46 -22.46 28.64
C ILE A 6 47.10 -20.98 28.80
N GLY A 7 46.31 -20.41 27.89
CA GLY A 7 45.47 -19.27 28.27
C GLY A 7 45.16 -18.14 27.28
N ILE A 8 45.64 -18.12 26.02
CA ILE A 8 45.32 -17.00 25.10
C ILE A 8 44.31 -17.39 24.00
N GLY A 9 44.28 -18.66 23.57
CA GLY A 9 43.35 -19.13 22.54
C GLY A 9 41.87 -19.18 22.95
N SER A 10 41.57 -19.43 24.23
CA SER A 10 40.20 -19.45 24.76
C SER A 10 39.59 -18.05 24.91
N PHE A 11 40.41 -16.99 24.94
CA PHE A 11 39.94 -15.61 25.04
C PHE A 11 39.49 -15.04 23.68
N MET A 12 40.18 -15.38 22.58
CA MET A 12 39.76 -14.97 21.24
C MET A 12 38.50 -15.71 20.74
N ASP A 13 38.35 -16.99 21.06
CA ASP A 13 37.14 -17.77 20.69
C ASP A 13 35.90 -17.30 21.48
N GLY A 14 36.10 -16.85 22.74
CA GLY A 14 35.06 -16.19 23.54
C GLY A 14 34.67 -14.80 23.01
N PHE A 15 35.62 -14.03 22.48
CA PHE A 15 35.36 -12.73 21.89
C PHE A 15 34.57 -12.81 20.57
N GLN A 16 34.91 -13.76 19.69
CA GLN A 16 34.15 -13.99 18.45
C GLN A 16 32.73 -14.51 18.71
N ARG A 17 32.54 -15.41 19.69
CA ARG A 17 31.18 -15.82 20.13
C ARG A 17 30.42 -14.69 20.82
N GLY A 18 31.11 -13.81 21.54
CA GLY A 18 30.53 -12.61 22.16
C GLY A 18 30.05 -11.59 21.13
N ALA A 19 30.84 -11.32 20.10
CA ALA A 19 30.49 -10.41 19.01
C ALA A 19 29.28 -10.92 18.20
N ASN A 20 29.24 -12.22 17.87
CA ASN A 20 28.10 -12.85 17.19
C ASN A 20 26.85 -12.95 18.08
N SER A 21 27.01 -13.10 19.40
CA SER A 21 25.87 -13.04 20.34
C SER A 21 25.36 -11.61 20.51
N TYR A 22 26.22 -10.60 20.47
CA TYR A 22 25.83 -9.20 20.63
C TYR A 22 24.99 -8.69 19.45
N SER A 23 25.34 -9.05 18.21
CA SER A 23 24.51 -8.75 17.04
C SER A 23 23.16 -9.45 17.08
N GLN A 24 23.12 -10.73 17.44
CA GLN A 24 21.86 -11.48 17.62
C GLN A 24 20.98 -10.91 18.75
N ILE A 25 21.57 -10.40 19.84
CA ILE A 25 20.83 -9.76 20.93
C ILE A 25 20.28 -8.39 20.48
N GLN A 26 20.99 -7.64 19.65
CA GLN A 26 20.49 -6.38 19.09
C GLN A 26 19.33 -6.61 18.11
N ASP A 27 19.45 -7.60 17.23
CA ASP A 27 18.38 -7.98 16.30
C ASP A 27 17.14 -8.48 17.05
N ALA A 28 17.32 -9.30 18.08
CA ALA A 28 16.23 -9.76 18.93
C ALA A 28 15.53 -8.61 19.68
N ARG A 29 16.27 -7.58 20.11
CA ARG A 29 15.69 -6.38 20.75
C ARG A 29 14.93 -5.51 19.75
N GLN A 30 15.44 -5.33 18.54
CA GLN A 30 14.74 -4.60 17.49
C GLN A 30 13.46 -5.33 17.06
N GLN A 31 13.51 -6.64 16.86
CA GLN A 31 12.33 -7.46 16.54
C GLN A 31 11.28 -7.47 17.66
N ARG A 32 11.71 -7.44 18.94
CA ARG A 32 10.78 -7.26 20.07
C ARG A 32 10.14 -5.89 20.03
N LYS A 33 10.92 -4.82 19.81
CA LYS A 33 10.38 -3.46 19.73
C LYS A 33 9.38 -3.29 18.58
N ILE A 34 9.65 -3.87 17.40
CA ILE A 34 8.71 -3.84 16.27
C ILE A 34 7.43 -4.59 16.60
N ARG A 35 7.52 -5.80 17.18
CA ARG A 35 6.34 -6.54 17.62
C ARG A 35 5.55 -5.79 18.68
N ASP A 36 6.22 -5.22 19.69
CA ASP A 36 5.57 -4.42 20.73
C ASP A 36 4.89 -3.18 20.13
N GLN A 37 5.50 -2.54 19.13
CA GLN A 37 4.88 -1.44 18.40
C GLN A 37 3.68 -1.90 17.58
N GLN A 38 3.76 -3.04 16.90
CA GLN A 38 2.63 -3.63 16.15
C GLN A 38 1.47 -4.01 17.09
N PHE A 39 1.75 -4.64 18.23
CA PHE A 39 0.74 -4.96 19.22
C PHE A 39 0.08 -3.71 19.78
N LYS A 40 0.85 -2.66 20.09
CA LYS A 40 0.29 -1.39 20.56
C LYS A 40 -0.59 -0.71 19.50
N MET A 41 -0.17 -0.74 18.23
CA MET A 41 -1.00 -0.20 17.14
C MET A 41 -2.30 -0.99 17.00
N GLN A 42 -2.25 -2.32 17.06
CA GLN A 42 -3.44 -3.17 16.97
C GLN A 42 -4.37 -3.00 18.18
N GLU A 43 -3.81 -2.88 19.39
CA GLU A 43 -4.58 -2.63 20.61
C GLU A 43 -5.25 -1.26 20.56
N GLN A 44 -4.54 -0.23 20.09
CA GLN A 44 -5.10 1.09 19.88
C GLN A 44 -6.21 1.08 18.82
N GLU A 45 -6.01 0.40 17.69
CA GLU A 45 -7.02 0.27 16.65
C GLU A 45 -8.28 -0.44 17.15
N LEU A 46 -8.14 -1.50 17.96
CA LEU A 46 -9.27 -2.17 18.59
C LEU A 46 -10.01 -1.26 19.58
N ALA A 47 -9.27 -0.48 20.38
CA ALA A 47 -9.86 0.48 21.31
C ALA A 47 -10.63 1.58 20.57
N ASP A 48 -10.05 2.12 19.49
CA ASP A 48 -10.68 3.12 18.63
C ASP A 48 -11.95 2.55 17.97
N GLN A 49 -11.90 1.31 17.48
CA GLN A 49 -13.08 0.64 16.91
C GLN A 49 -14.19 0.40 17.95
N GLN A 50 -13.83 0.05 19.19
CA GLN A 50 -14.81 -0.11 20.27
C GLN A 50 -15.45 1.22 20.64
N GLN A 51 -14.63 2.25 20.87
CA GLN A 51 -15.10 3.60 21.17
C GLN A 51 -16.00 4.13 20.04
N TYR A 52 -15.64 3.86 18.79
CA TYR A 52 -16.44 4.25 17.64
C TYR A 52 -17.81 3.56 17.61
N ARG A 53 -17.88 2.25 17.91
CA ARG A 53 -19.16 1.53 18.03
C ARG A 53 -20.03 2.12 19.12
N GLU A 54 -19.45 2.39 20.29
CA GLU A 54 -20.17 3.01 21.41
C GLU A 54 -20.69 4.40 21.04
N ILE A 55 -19.88 5.22 20.37
CA ILE A 55 -20.29 6.55 19.89
C ILE A 55 -21.43 6.42 18.87
N SER A 56 -21.34 5.50 17.92
CA SER A 56 -22.37 5.29 16.89
C SER A 56 -23.70 4.83 17.51
N GLU A 57 -23.67 3.86 18.43
CA GLU A 57 -24.86 3.40 19.16
C GLU A 57 -25.46 4.50 20.05
N GLN A 58 -24.62 5.19 20.83
CA GLN A 58 -25.05 6.29 21.69
C GLN A 58 -25.67 7.42 20.87
N ALA A 59 -25.04 7.80 19.77
CA ALA A 59 -25.49 8.84 18.87
C ALA A 59 -26.87 8.54 18.27
N VAL A 60 -27.10 7.29 17.84
CA VAL A 60 -28.41 6.82 17.37
C VAL A 60 -29.45 6.88 18.49
N ASN A 61 -29.09 6.44 19.69
CA ASN A 61 -29.99 6.45 20.84
C ASN A 61 -30.35 7.86 21.29
N GLU A 62 -29.40 8.79 21.27
CA GLU A 62 -29.65 10.20 21.56
C GLU A 62 -30.52 10.85 20.49
N ALA A 63 -30.32 10.56 19.21
CA ALA A 63 -31.20 11.03 18.13
C ALA A 63 -32.65 10.56 18.37
N LYS A 64 -32.82 9.29 18.77
CA LYS A 64 -34.12 8.72 19.14
C LYS A 64 -34.74 9.42 20.35
N GLN A 65 -33.97 9.58 21.42
CA GLN A 65 -34.44 10.21 22.67
C GLN A 65 -34.79 11.69 22.45
N ALA A 66 -33.97 12.44 21.72
CA ALA A 66 -34.22 13.83 21.40
C ALA A 66 -35.52 13.98 20.59
N ARG A 67 -35.72 13.12 19.58
CA ARG A 67 -36.98 13.10 18.82
C ARG A 67 -38.17 12.77 19.70
N GLN A 68 -38.07 11.73 20.54
CA GLN A 68 -39.16 11.32 21.42
C GLN A 68 -39.51 12.41 22.44
N ALA A 69 -38.50 13.11 22.97
CA ALA A 69 -38.69 14.24 23.86
C ALA A 69 -39.46 15.38 23.17
N ASP A 70 -39.13 15.70 21.92
CA ASP A 70 -39.81 16.75 21.17
C ASP A 70 -41.24 16.35 20.73
N ILE A 71 -41.48 15.06 20.47
CA ILE A 71 -42.85 14.52 20.32
C ILE A 71 -43.62 14.74 21.62
N GLY A 72 -43.06 14.34 22.76
CA GLY A 72 -43.71 14.50 24.07
C GLY A 72 -44.00 15.96 24.41
N LYS A 73 -43.08 16.89 24.14
CA LYS A 73 -43.29 18.34 24.32
C LYS A 73 -44.40 18.90 23.43
N SER A 74 -44.65 18.27 22.29
CA SER A 74 -45.71 18.67 21.35
C SER A 74 -47.10 18.24 21.81
N ILE A 75 -47.18 17.36 22.82
CA ILE A 75 -48.44 16.86 23.40
C ILE A 75 -48.71 17.60 24.71
N TYR A 76 -49.76 18.41 24.72
CA TYR A 76 -50.27 19.01 25.95
C TYR A 76 -51.30 18.06 26.58
N ARG A 77 -51.04 17.63 27.82
CA ARG A 77 -52.00 16.90 28.65
C ARG A 77 -52.75 17.91 29.53
N GLY A 78 -54.07 17.97 29.41
CA GLY A 78 -54.86 18.79 30.32
C GLY A 78 -54.82 18.22 31.75
N SER A 79 -55.25 19.05 32.69
CA SER A 79 -55.19 18.74 34.12
C SER A 79 -56.49 18.06 34.54
N PRO A 80 -56.44 16.93 35.27
CA PRO A 80 -57.62 16.16 35.66
C PRO A 80 -58.54 16.87 36.69
N ASP A 81 -58.21 18.08 37.13
CA ASP A 81 -58.88 18.78 38.24
C ASP A 81 -60.20 19.48 37.88
N SER A 82 -61.04 18.88 37.03
CA SER A 82 -62.41 19.35 36.83
C SER A 82 -63.41 18.46 37.59
N PRO A 83 -63.87 18.84 38.80
CA PRO A 83 -64.66 17.98 39.68
C PRO A 83 -66.12 17.76 39.24
N ALA A 84 -66.55 18.21 38.07
CA ALA A 84 -67.94 18.12 37.63
C ALA A 84 -68.07 18.01 36.10
N GLY A 85 -67.83 16.84 35.53
CA GLY A 85 -68.24 16.55 34.14
C GLY A 85 -67.64 15.26 33.55
N PRO A 86 -68.27 14.70 32.51
CA PRO A 86 -67.73 13.55 31.79
C PRO A 86 -66.34 13.89 31.23
N VAL A 87 -65.38 12.98 31.44
CA VAL A 87 -63.96 13.12 31.07
C VAL A 87 -63.83 13.49 29.59
N VAL A 88 -63.54 14.77 29.33
CA VAL A 88 -63.35 15.30 27.97
C VAL A 88 -61.91 14.99 27.55
N PRO A 89 -61.68 14.55 26.30
CA PRO A 89 -60.37 14.18 25.75
C PRO A 89 -59.24 15.16 26.10
N ASP A 90 -58.25 14.67 26.86
CA ASP A 90 -57.30 15.50 27.61
C ASP A 90 -55.95 15.73 26.90
N TYR A 91 -55.84 15.41 25.60
CA TYR A 91 -54.59 15.56 24.84
C TYR A 91 -54.76 16.56 23.70
N LYS A 92 -53.81 17.49 23.56
CA LYS A 92 -53.75 18.44 22.44
C LYS A 92 -52.39 18.43 21.76
N VAL A 93 -52.40 18.55 20.44
CA VAL A 93 -51.21 18.78 19.61
C VAL A 93 -51.49 19.96 18.69
N GLY A 94 -50.80 21.07 18.93
CA GLY A 94 -51.14 22.35 18.31
C GLY A 94 -52.61 22.72 18.58
N ASN A 95 -53.39 22.89 17.51
CA ASN A 95 -54.82 23.25 17.59
C ASN A 95 -55.77 22.04 17.54
N LYS A 96 -55.25 20.80 17.50
CA LYS A 96 -56.05 19.57 17.44
C LYS A 96 -56.16 18.92 18.81
N SER A 97 -57.35 18.42 19.14
CA SER A 97 -57.62 17.69 20.38
C SER A 97 -57.87 16.21 20.09
N PHE A 98 -57.41 15.33 20.96
CA PHE A 98 -57.43 13.88 20.78
C PHE A 98 -57.95 13.16 22.02
N ALA A 99 -58.68 12.07 21.80
CA ALA A 99 -59.32 11.29 22.87
C ALA A 99 -58.41 10.36 23.65
N ASN A 100 -57.26 10.03 23.08
CA ASN A 100 -56.28 9.20 23.74
C ASN A 100 -54.87 9.68 23.36
N GLU A 101 -53.91 9.23 24.16
CA GLU A 101 -52.51 9.59 24.02
C GLU A 101 -51.91 9.05 22.71
N ALA A 102 -52.36 7.89 22.23
CA ALA A 102 -51.85 7.26 21.02
C ALA A 102 -52.17 8.09 19.75
N ASP A 103 -53.39 8.60 19.63
CA ASP A 103 -53.79 9.46 18.51
C ASP A 103 -53.08 10.82 18.57
N ALA A 104 -52.92 11.37 19.78
CA ALA A 104 -52.13 12.59 19.98
C ALA A 104 -50.67 12.37 19.59
N GLN A 105 -50.07 11.26 19.99
CA GLN A 105 -48.70 10.91 19.64
C GLN A 105 -48.53 10.74 18.13
N ALA A 106 -49.46 10.06 17.45
CA ALA A 106 -49.44 9.89 16.00
C ALA A 106 -49.54 11.23 15.25
N GLU A 107 -50.25 12.22 15.79
CA GLU A 107 -50.27 13.57 15.23
C GLU A 107 -48.99 14.36 15.55
N ALA A 108 -48.50 14.29 16.79
CA ALA A 108 -47.27 14.95 17.20
C ALA A 108 -46.07 14.46 16.37
N GLU A 109 -46.02 13.17 16.05
CA GLU A 109 -45.03 12.56 15.17
C GLU A 109 -44.98 13.17 13.76
N LYS A 110 -46.08 13.74 13.26
CA LYS A 110 -46.13 14.45 11.97
C LYS A 110 -45.63 15.88 12.07
N SER A 111 -45.68 16.46 13.27
CA SER A 111 -45.31 17.86 13.54
C SER A 111 -43.83 18.05 13.87
N VAL A 112 -43.15 16.99 14.29
CA VAL A 112 -41.70 16.99 14.55
C VAL A 112 -40.90 16.53 13.33
N GLY A 113 -39.60 16.86 13.28
CA GLY A 113 -38.68 16.33 12.30
C GLY A 113 -38.64 14.79 12.27
N GLY A 114 -38.29 14.24 11.11
CA GLY A 114 -38.08 12.80 10.95
C GLY A 114 -36.86 12.32 11.74
N PHE A 115 -36.73 11.02 11.97
CA PHE A 115 -35.56 10.46 12.65
C PHE A 115 -34.23 10.89 12.00
N MET A 116 -34.19 10.97 10.66
CA MET A 116 -33.01 11.49 9.94
C MET A 116 -32.62 12.91 10.33
N ASP A 117 -33.58 13.81 10.56
CA ASP A 117 -33.27 15.19 10.94
C ASP A 117 -32.54 15.24 12.28
N TYR A 118 -32.93 14.36 13.22
CA TYR A 118 -32.25 14.25 14.51
C TYR A 118 -30.91 13.55 14.37
N TYR A 119 -30.83 12.46 13.60
CA TYR A 119 -29.55 11.79 13.32
C TYR A 119 -28.52 12.75 12.71
N MET A 120 -28.91 13.58 11.74
CA MET A 120 -28.04 14.62 11.17
C MET A 120 -27.60 15.67 12.19
N LYS A 121 -28.47 16.04 13.12
CA LYS A 121 -28.19 17.09 14.12
C LYS A 121 -27.39 16.59 15.32
N THR A 122 -27.49 15.30 15.65
CA THR A 122 -26.88 14.75 16.88
C THR A 122 -25.81 13.73 16.58
N ALA A 123 -26.08 12.76 15.69
CA ALA A 123 -25.19 11.63 15.46
C ALA A 123 -24.02 11.98 14.55
N VAL A 124 -24.30 12.59 13.40
CA VAL A 124 -23.28 12.91 12.40
C VAL A 124 -22.16 13.81 12.97
N PRO A 125 -22.43 14.89 13.74
CA PRO A 125 -21.37 15.71 14.31
C PRO A 125 -20.44 14.92 15.25
N LYS A 126 -20.98 14.02 16.08
CA LYS A 126 -20.18 13.20 17.01
C LYS A 126 -19.28 12.21 16.28
N LEU A 127 -19.79 11.60 15.22
CA LEU A 127 -19.00 10.70 14.38
C LEU A 127 -17.89 11.46 13.66
N GLN A 128 -18.20 12.65 13.12
CA GLN A 128 -17.20 13.53 12.51
C GLN A 128 -16.13 13.99 13.52
N GLU A 129 -16.53 14.41 14.73
CA GLU A 129 -15.60 14.76 15.81
C GLU A 129 -14.68 13.59 16.17
N HIS A 130 -15.22 12.36 16.28
CA HIS A 130 -14.42 11.17 16.54
C HIS A 130 -13.42 10.87 15.42
N TRP A 131 -13.84 10.93 14.16
CA TRP A 131 -12.93 10.75 13.03
C TRP A 131 -11.86 11.85 12.97
N LEU A 132 -12.21 13.10 13.27
CA LEU A 132 -11.23 14.19 13.37
C LEU A 132 -10.22 13.93 14.51
N ALA A 133 -10.69 13.48 15.68
CA ALA A 133 -9.85 13.20 16.84
C ALA A 133 -8.91 12.00 16.64
N THR A 134 -9.32 11.01 15.84
CA THR A 134 -8.55 9.80 15.51
C THR A 134 -7.71 9.94 14.24
N GLY A 135 -7.58 11.15 13.69
CA GLY A 135 -6.72 11.41 12.52
C GLY A 135 -7.32 10.93 11.19
N GLN A 136 -8.64 10.83 11.09
CA GLN A 136 -9.40 10.45 9.91
C GLN A 136 -10.23 11.65 9.34
N PRO A 137 -9.63 12.83 9.09
CA PRO A 137 -10.37 14.03 8.66
C PRO A 137 -11.04 13.87 7.29
N GLU A 138 -10.46 13.03 6.43
CA GLU A 138 -11.04 12.72 5.12
C GLU A 138 -12.38 12.00 5.24
N LYS A 139 -12.52 11.03 6.17
CA LYS A 139 -13.81 10.37 6.43
C LYS A 139 -14.88 11.36 6.87
N ALA A 140 -14.53 12.29 7.75
CA ALA A 140 -15.45 13.33 8.22
C ALA A 140 -15.93 14.24 7.08
N GLN A 141 -15.03 14.62 6.17
CA GLN A 141 -15.37 15.43 5.00
C GLN A 141 -16.23 14.65 3.99
N ILE A 142 -15.84 13.41 3.67
CA ILE A 142 -16.57 12.57 2.72
C ILE A 142 -17.99 12.30 3.22
N MET A 143 -18.17 12.01 4.52
CA MET A 143 -19.50 11.79 5.09
C MET A 143 -20.45 12.96 4.81
N GLY A 144 -20.01 14.20 5.04
CA GLY A 144 -20.82 15.38 4.76
C GLY A 144 -21.23 15.47 3.29
N GLN A 145 -20.28 15.30 2.37
CA GLN A 145 -20.53 15.37 0.93
C GLN A 145 -21.39 14.21 0.40
N TRP A 146 -21.15 13.01 0.91
CA TRP A 146 -21.89 11.81 0.53
C TRP A 146 -23.36 11.92 0.95
N MET A 147 -23.62 12.36 2.19
CA MET A 147 -24.98 12.57 2.70
C MET A 147 -25.76 13.67 1.97
N GLU A 148 -25.08 14.57 1.26
CA GLU A 148 -25.74 15.61 0.45
C GLU A 148 -26.32 15.06 -0.87
N GLN A 149 -25.86 13.90 -1.33
CA GLN A 149 -26.31 13.30 -2.59
C GLN A 149 -27.77 12.87 -2.52
N GLU A 150 -28.53 13.10 -3.60
CA GLU A 150 -29.97 12.82 -3.61
C GLU A 150 -30.30 11.34 -3.39
N ASP A 151 -29.54 10.44 -4.00
CA ASP A 151 -29.80 9.00 -3.88
C ASP A 151 -29.41 8.45 -2.50
N VAL A 152 -28.34 8.99 -1.90
CA VAL A 152 -27.98 8.73 -0.50
C VAL A 152 -29.10 9.18 0.43
N LYS A 153 -29.67 10.38 0.22
CA LYS A 153 -30.83 10.84 1.00
C LYS A 153 -32.05 9.93 0.88
N LYS A 154 -32.31 9.35 -0.30
CA LYS A 154 -33.39 8.36 -0.48
C LYS A 154 -33.12 7.10 0.34
N GLY A 155 -31.88 6.59 0.31
CA GLY A 155 -31.47 5.38 1.03
C GLY A 155 -31.53 5.58 2.53
N MET A 156 -30.99 6.69 3.02
CA MET A 156 -31.10 7.10 4.42
C MET A 156 -32.55 7.26 4.88
N LYS A 157 -33.43 7.81 4.03
CA LYS A 157 -34.86 7.93 4.34
C LYS A 157 -35.53 6.56 4.47
N ALA A 158 -35.23 5.63 3.57
CA ALA A 158 -35.70 4.25 3.66
C ALA A 158 -35.16 3.57 4.94
N TRP A 159 -33.87 3.70 5.22
CA TRP A 159 -33.27 3.17 6.45
C TRP A 159 -33.94 3.72 7.71
N ALA A 160 -34.18 5.03 7.79
CA ALA A 160 -34.90 5.63 8.91
C ALA A 160 -36.35 5.15 9.01
N GLY A 161 -37.01 4.88 7.88
CA GLY A 161 -38.30 4.21 7.83
C GLY A 161 -38.25 2.82 8.45
N ALA A 162 -37.19 2.05 8.16
CA ALA A 162 -36.97 0.73 8.76
C ALA A 162 -36.72 0.83 10.27
N VAL A 163 -35.88 1.78 10.73
CA VAL A 163 -35.64 2.02 12.16
C VAL A 163 -36.96 2.29 12.88
N ARG A 164 -37.81 3.18 12.34
CA ARG A 164 -39.11 3.50 12.93
C ARG A 164 -40.03 2.29 12.96
N ALA A 165 -40.15 1.59 11.84
CA ALA A 165 -41.03 0.42 11.72
C ALA A 165 -40.64 -0.68 12.72
N PHE A 166 -39.34 -0.94 12.85
CA PHE A 166 -38.79 -1.85 13.86
C PHE A 166 -39.19 -1.43 15.28
N GLN A 167 -39.09 -0.13 15.61
CA GLN A 167 -39.42 0.39 16.94
C GLN A 167 -40.89 0.23 17.32
N VAL A 168 -41.81 0.38 16.35
CA VAL A 168 -43.25 0.28 16.61
C VAL A 168 -43.80 -1.14 16.37
N GLY A 169 -42.92 -2.10 16.07
CA GLY A 169 -43.30 -3.49 15.80
C GLY A 169 -44.00 -3.71 14.44
N ASP A 170 -43.91 -2.76 13.52
CA ASP A 170 -44.48 -2.88 12.17
C ASP A 170 -43.51 -3.67 11.27
N ARG A 171 -43.67 -4.99 11.27
CA ARG A 171 -42.76 -5.91 10.57
C ARG A 171 -42.79 -5.77 9.05
N GLU A 172 -43.96 -5.50 8.47
CA GLU A 172 -44.10 -5.35 7.02
C GLU A 172 -43.46 -4.04 6.54
N ALA A 173 -43.71 -2.94 7.25
CA ALA A 173 -43.02 -1.69 6.96
C ALA A 173 -41.51 -1.80 7.21
N PHE A 174 -41.07 -2.57 8.21
CA PHE A 174 -39.65 -2.82 8.46
C PHE A 174 -38.99 -3.47 7.26
N LYS A 175 -39.51 -4.62 6.80
CA LYS A 175 -38.97 -5.36 5.65
C LYS A 175 -38.95 -4.51 4.38
N THR A 176 -40.05 -3.80 4.10
CA THR A 176 -40.20 -2.94 2.93
C THR A 176 -39.14 -1.84 2.91
N ASN A 177 -38.98 -1.13 4.03
CA ASN A 177 -38.03 -0.03 4.14
C ASN A 177 -36.57 -0.52 4.19
N LEU A 178 -36.30 -1.67 4.82
CA LEU A 178 -34.97 -2.25 4.88
C LEU A 178 -34.49 -2.66 3.48
N MET A 179 -35.35 -3.34 2.71
CA MET A 179 -35.07 -3.73 1.33
C MET A 179 -34.91 -2.49 0.43
N ALA A 180 -35.74 -1.47 0.62
CA ALA A 180 -35.61 -0.20 -0.12
C ALA A 180 -34.30 0.53 0.20
N ALA A 181 -33.81 0.47 1.44
CA ALA A 181 -32.51 1.03 1.81
C ALA A 181 -31.36 0.23 1.18
N TYR A 182 -31.40 -1.11 1.30
CA TYR A 182 -30.38 -2.00 0.75
C TYR A 182 -30.26 -1.87 -0.78
N ASN A 183 -31.39 -1.82 -1.49
CA ASN A 183 -31.42 -1.73 -2.96
C ASN A 183 -31.26 -0.30 -3.50
N GLN A 184 -31.09 0.72 -2.63
CA GLN A 184 -30.97 2.09 -3.09
C GLN A 184 -29.58 2.30 -3.69
N SER A 185 -29.54 2.43 -5.01
CA SER A 185 -28.31 2.78 -5.73
C SER A 185 -27.74 4.10 -5.21
N GLY A 186 -26.41 4.17 -5.09
CA GLY A 186 -25.68 5.30 -4.52
C GLY A 186 -25.66 5.33 -2.99
N TYR A 187 -26.55 4.58 -2.33
CA TYR A 187 -26.50 4.36 -0.90
C TYR A 187 -25.69 3.10 -0.60
N TYR A 188 -26.21 1.91 -0.94
CA TYR A 188 -25.54 0.64 -0.69
C TYR A 188 -25.42 -0.16 -1.99
N ASP A 189 -24.20 -0.20 -2.55
CA ASP A 189 -23.92 -0.81 -3.85
C ASP A 189 -22.92 -1.98 -3.70
N ASP A 190 -23.39 -3.14 -3.23
CA ASP A 190 -22.57 -4.36 -3.11
C ASP A 190 -22.68 -5.31 -4.32
N GLY A 191 -23.46 -4.92 -5.33
CA GLY A 191 -23.70 -5.69 -6.55
C GLY A 191 -24.80 -6.76 -6.41
N TYR A 192 -25.46 -6.85 -5.26
CA TYR A 192 -26.60 -7.72 -5.02
C TYR A 192 -27.89 -6.92 -4.89
N GLU A 193 -29.02 -7.58 -5.14
CA GLU A 193 -30.35 -7.03 -4.95
C GLU A 193 -31.10 -7.91 -3.94
N ALA A 194 -31.58 -7.34 -2.85
CA ALA A 194 -32.50 -8.01 -1.95
C ALA A 194 -33.87 -8.07 -2.63
N ILE A 195 -34.34 -9.27 -2.96
CA ILE A 195 -35.60 -9.50 -3.69
C ILE A 195 -36.73 -10.04 -2.79
N GLY A 196 -36.42 -10.37 -1.54
CA GLY A 196 -37.42 -10.77 -0.57
C GLY A 196 -36.88 -10.89 0.84
N ILE A 197 -37.72 -10.59 1.81
CA ILE A 197 -37.45 -10.80 3.23
C ILE A 197 -38.65 -11.55 3.81
N LYS A 198 -38.41 -12.69 4.47
CA LYS A 198 -39.43 -13.51 5.12
C LYS A 198 -39.15 -13.62 6.61
N ASP A 199 -40.22 -13.62 7.41
CA ASP A 199 -40.14 -13.88 8.84
C ASP A 199 -39.84 -15.37 9.04
N ILE A 200 -38.86 -15.68 9.88
CA ILE A 200 -38.64 -17.02 10.40
C ILE A 200 -39.35 -17.05 11.75
N GLU A 201 -40.40 -17.87 11.90
CA GLU A 201 -41.22 -17.91 13.11
C GLU A 201 -41.29 -19.31 13.71
N LYS A 202 -41.43 -19.36 15.03
CA LYS A 202 -41.77 -20.59 15.76
C LYS A 202 -42.70 -20.26 16.92
N ASP A 203 -43.83 -20.95 16.96
CA ASP A 203 -44.85 -20.78 18.00
C ASP A 203 -45.34 -19.32 18.14
N GLY A 204 -45.38 -18.58 17.03
CA GLY A 204 -45.75 -17.15 16.98
C GLY A 204 -44.65 -16.18 17.43
N ASN A 205 -43.48 -16.68 17.83
CA ASN A 205 -42.32 -15.85 18.13
C ASN A 205 -41.49 -15.67 16.88
N LEU A 206 -41.11 -14.42 16.61
CA LEU A 206 -40.15 -14.09 15.56
C LEU A 206 -38.79 -14.65 15.98
N LEU A 207 -38.28 -15.60 15.22
CA LEU A 207 -36.97 -16.20 15.40
C LEU A 207 -35.91 -15.55 14.53
N GLY A 208 -36.27 -14.78 13.50
CA GLY A 208 -35.29 -14.19 12.59
C GLY A 208 -35.87 -13.81 11.25
N TYR A 209 -34.99 -13.58 10.28
CA TYR A 209 -35.35 -13.23 8.91
C TYR A 209 -34.57 -14.04 7.89
N ALA A 210 -35.26 -14.51 6.85
CA ALA A 210 -34.64 -15.07 5.66
C ALA A 210 -34.65 -14.02 4.55
N ILE A 211 -33.47 -13.58 4.12
CA ILE A 211 -33.32 -12.60 3.04
C ILE A 211 -32.88 -13.32 1.77
N THR A 212 -33.65 -13.17 0.71
CA THR A 212 -33.31 -13.67 -0.62
C THR A 212 -32.62 -12.56 -1.40
N PHE A 213 -31.41 -12.84 -1.86
CA PHE A 213 -30.60 -11.95 -2.68
C PHE A 213 -30.50 -12.49 -4.10
N LYS A 214 -30.43 -11.59 -5.07
CA LYS A 214 -30.12 -11.85 -6.46
C LYS A 214 -28.76 -11.25 -6.77
N GLY A 215 -27.82 -12.08 -7.20
CA GLY A 215 -26.48 -11.65 -7.57
C GLY A 215 -26.39 -11.08 -8.98
N PRO A 216 -25.21 -10.54 -9.34
CA PRO A 216 -24.97 -9.97 -10.67
C PRO A 216 -24.98 -11.02 -11.79
N ASP A 217 -24.76 -12.30 -11.45
CA ASP A 217 -24.92 -13.44 -12.37
C ASP A 217 -26.38 -13.89 -12.53
N GLY A 218 -27.32 -13.18 -11.91
CA GLY A 218 -28.75 -13.47 -11.92
C GLY A 218 -29.15 -14.63 -11.02
N LYS A 219 -28.22 -15.26 -10.29
CA LYS A 219 -28.55 -16.36 -9.38
C LYS A 219 -29.09 -15.81 -8.07
N GLU A 220 -30.06 -16.55 -7.54
CA GLU A 220 -30.67 -16.26 -6.26
C GLU A 220 -30.06 -17.15 -5.18
N PHE A 221 -29.83 -16.57 -4.00
CA PHE A 221 -29.54 -17.34 -2.79
C PHE A 221 -30.30 -16.72 -1.61
N THR A 222 -30.59 -17.54 -0.60
CA THR A 222 -31.24 -17.07 0.63
C THR A 222 -30.29 -17.22 1.78
N GLN A 223 -30.16 -16.16 2.57
CA GLN A 223 -29.41 -16.15 3.81
C GLN A 223 -30.40 -16.03 4.97
N GLU A 224 -30.33 -17.00 5.87
CA GLU A 224 -31.09 -16.98 7.11
C GLU A 224 -30.27 -16.28 8.19
N PHE A 225 -30.95 -15.48 8.98
CA PHE A 225 -30.39 -14.76 10.09
C PHE A 225 -31.26 -15.05 11.32
N ASP A 226 -30.65 -15.52 12.40
CA ASP A 226 -31.33 -15.90 13.64
C ASP A 226 -31.30 -14.78 14.70
N GLY A 227 -32.43 -14.56 15.36
CA GLY A 227 -32.63 -13.74 16.55
C GLY A 227 -33.27 -12.36 16.32
N ASP A 228 -33.77 -11.75 17.39
CA ASP A 228 -34.20 -10.34 17.43
C ASP A 228 -33.06 -9.37 17.09
N ASP A 229 -31.80 -9.82 17.25
CA ASP A 229 -30.61 -9.04 16.93
C ASP A 229 -30.39 -8.90 15.43
N VAL A 230 -31.07 -9.67 14.59
CA VAL A 230 -30.98 -9.57 13.12
C VAL A 230 -31.57 -8.28 12.60
N GLY A 231 -32.72 -7.88 13.14
CA GLY A 231 -33.31 -6.59 12.80
C GLY A 231 -32.36 -5.46 13.17
N LYS A 232 -31.70 -5.56 14.33
CA LYS A 232 -30.69 -4.59 14.77
C LYS A 232 -29.42 -4.66 13.93
N MET A 233 -28.96 -5.84 13.53
CA MET A 233 -27.77 -6.04 12.70
C MET A 233 -27.99 -5.50 11.29
N GLY A 234 -29.16 -5.76 10.68
CA GLY A 234 -29.52 -5.20 9.38
C GLY A 234 -29.64 -3.67 9.44
N LEU A 235 -30.27 -3.13 10.49
CA LEU A 235 -30.33 -1.69 10.72
C LEU A 235 -28.95 -1.08 10.98
N TYR A 236 -28.08 -1.78 11.70
CA TYR A 236 -26.71 -1.34 11.97
C TYR A 236 -25.87 -1.37 10.70
N ALA A 237 -25.89 -2.46 9.95
CA ALA A 237 -25.12 -2.62 8.71
C ALA A 237 -25.51 -1.59 7.65
N LEU A 238 -26.80 -1.24 7.58
CA LEU A 238 -27.32 -0.21 6.69
C LEU A 238 -27.35 1.18 7.32
N ALA A 239 -26.75 1.39 8.49
CA ALA A 239 -26.62 2.73 9.06
C ALA A 239 -25.68 3.57 8.17
N PRO A 240 -25.95 4.88 7.99
CA PRO A 240 -25.22 5.71 7.04
C PRO A 240 -23.69 5.68 7.24
N ASP A 241 -23.25 5.71 8.48
CA ASP A 241 -21.83 5.63 8.84
C ASP A 241 -21.19 4.29 8.44
N LYS A 242 -21.90 3.17 8.60
CA LYS A 242 -21.41 1.84 8.21
C LYS A 242 -21.39 1.63 6.71
N VAL A 243 -22.40 2.14 6.02
CA VAL A 243 -22.47 2.12 4.57
C VAL A 243 -21.33 2.92 3.95
N LEU A 244 -21.03 4.11 4.50
CA LEU A 244 -19.87 4.88 4.05
C LEU A 244 -18.56 4.14 4.30
N GLU A 245 -18.37 3.58 5.50
CA GLU A 245 -17.16 2.82 5.83
C GLU A 245 -16.96 1.66 4.87
N TYR A 246 -18.00 0.88 4.62
CA TYR A 246 -17.98 -0.21 3.65
C TYR A 246 -17.60 0.29 2.25
N GLY A 247 -18.18 1.40 1.79
CA GLY A 247 -17.84 2.00 0.49
C GLY A 247 -16.38 2.45 0.40
N LEU A 248 -15.85 3.06 1.46
CA LEU A 248 -14.45 3.49 1.53
C LEU A 248 -13.49 2.29 1.53
N GLU A 249 -13.81 1.23 2.29
CA GLU A 249 -13.04 -0.01 2.31
C GLU A 249 -13.00 -0.67 0.93
N GLN A 250 -14.12 -0.70 0.19
CA GLN A 250 -14.16 -1.22 -1.17
C GLN A 250 -13.30 -0.40 -2.15
N VAL A 251 -13.33 0.93 -2.03
CA VAL A 251 -12.46 1.79 -2.85
C VAL A 251 -10.99 1.55 -2.53
N GLN A 252 -10.63 1.47 -1.25
CA GLN A 252 -9.26 1.20 -0.82
C GLN A 252 -8.79 -0.19 -1.26
N ALA A 253 -9.59 -1.24 -1.06
CA ALA A 253 -9.29 -2.59 -1.52
C ALA A 253 -9.13 -2.66 -3.05
N GLY A 254 -9.96 -1.92 -3.80
CA GLY A 254 -9.83 -1.78 -5.24
C GLY A 254 -8.54 -1.08 -5.67
N GLN A 255 -8.12 -0.03 -4.96
CA GLN A 255 -6.84 0.65 -5.19
C GLN A 255 -5.65 -0.25 -4.85
N GLU A 256 -5.70 -0.96 -3.72
CA GLU A 256 -4.66 -1.92 -3.32
C GLU A 256 -4.55 -3.09 -4.31
N ALA A 257 -5.68 -3.62 -4.81
CA ALA A 257 -5.67 -4.66 -5.83
C ALA A 257 -5.05 -4.15 -7.14
N ARG A 258 -5.36 -2.91 -7.55
CA ARG A 258 -4.72 -2.26 -8.71
C ARG A 258 -3.23 -2.03 -8.48
N ALA A 259 -2.83 -1.60 -7.29
CA ALA A 259 -1.42 -1.41 -6.92
C ALA A 259 -0.66 -2.75 -6.94
N LYS A 260 -1.22 -3.83 -6.38
CA LYS A 260 -0.65 -5.19 -6.45
C LYS A 260 -0.57 -5.72 -7.88
N MET A 261 -1.55 -5.41 -8.74
CA MET A 261 -1.49 -5.77 -10.16
C MET A 261 -0.44 -4.94 -10.91
N ALA A 262 -0.29 -3.66 -10.58
CA ALA A 262 0.76 -2.81 -11.13
C ALA A 262 2.15 -3.27 -10.69
N GLU A 263 2.32 -3.67 -9.43
CA GLU A 263 3.55 -4.26 -8.89
C GLU A 263 3.89 -5.56 -9.61
N LYS A 264 2.94 -6.50 -9.74
CA LYS A 264 3.12 -7.72 -10.53
C LYS A 264 3.45 -7.44 -12.00
N LYS A 265 2.87 -6.40 -12.58
CA LYS A 265 3.17 -5.97 -13.95
C LYS A 265 4.59 -5.39 -14.04
N MET A 266 5.01 -4.60 -13.06
CA MET A 266 6.38 -4.09 -12.99
C MET A 266 7.40 -5.21 -12.79
N ASP A 267 7.09 -6.23 -11.98
CA ASP A 267 7.94 -7.41 -11.83
C ASP A 267 8.03 -8.23 -13.12
N PHE A 268 6.89 -8.43 -13.80
CA PHE A 268 6.87 -9.10 -15.10
C PHE A 268 7.65 -8.31 -16.17
N ASP A 269 7.48 -6.99 -16.22
CA ASP A 269 8.22 -6.11 -17.13
C ASP A 269 9.71 -6.08 -16.78
N ALA A 270 10.07 -6.16 -15.49
CA ALA A 270 11.45 -6.28 -15.02
C ALA A 270 12.07 -7.63 -15.39
N ASP A 271 11.30 -8.72 -15.36
CA ASP A 271 11.74 -10.05 -15.77
C ASP A 271 11.87 -10.16 -17.29
N ILE A 272 10.95 -9.56 -18.06
CA ILE A 272 11.11 -9.39 -19.52
C ILE A 272 12.33 -8.54 -19.82
N ALA A 273 12.57 -7.45 -19.08
CA ALA A 273 13.75 -6.62 -19.26
C ALA A 273 15.02 -7.42 -18.96
N LYS A 274 15.06 -8.24 -17.90
CA LYS A 274 16.19 -9.15 -17.60
C LYS A 274 16.38 -10.21 -18.69
N GLU A 275 15.32 -10.82 -19.20
CA GLU A 275 15.36 -11.79 -20.30
C GLU A 275 15.88 -11.14 -21.59
N THR A 276 15.39 -9.95 -21.91
CA THR A 276 15.83 -9.15 -23.05
C THR A 276 17.29 -8.74 -22.88
N HIS A 277 17.71 -8.35 -21.68
CA HIS A 277 19.09 -8.01 -21.38
C HIS A 277 20.01 -9.24 -21.46
N LYS A 278 19.56 -10.42 -21.00
CA LYS A 278 20.27 -11.69 -21.17
C LYS A 278 20.37 -12.10 -22.64
N SER A 279 19.30 -11.93 -23.41
CA SER A 279 19.29 -12.18 -24.85
C SER A 279 20.27 -11.26 -25.56
N ASN A 280 20.22 -9.95 -25.28
CA ASN A 280 21.15 -8.96 -25.80
C ASN A 280 22.60 -9.25 -25.39
N LEU A 281 22.85 -9.72 -24.16
CA LEU A 281 24.17 -10.15 -23.72
C LEU A 281 24.64 -11.41 -24.46
N ARG A 282 23.75 -12.39 -24.73
CA ARG A 282 24.07 -13.56 -25.56
C ARG A 282 24.34 -13.17 -27.01
N THR A 283 23.55 -12.27 -27.58
CA THR A 283 23.78 -11.74 -28.94
C THR A 283 25.06 -10.92 -29.00
N GLN A 284 25.37 -10.12 -27.96
CA GLN A 284 26.65 -9.44 -27.85
C GLN A 284 27.81 -10.41 -27.63
N GLU A 285 27.64 -11.50 -26.88
CA GLU A 285 28.65 -12.55 -26.75
C GLU A 285 28.85 -13.32 -28.06
N GLU A 286 27.79 -13.58 -28.84
CA GLU A 286 27.87 -14.22 -30.15
C GLU A 286 28.47 -13.29 -31.20
N GLN A 287 28.09 -12.01 -31.20
CA GLN A 287 28.73 -10.98 -32.00
C GLN A 287 30.17 -10.76 -31.58
N ALA A 288 30.48 -10.79 -30.27
CA ALA A 288 31.84 -10.73 -29.77
C ALA A 288 32.61 -12.00 -30.15
N LYS A 289 32.00 -13.19 -30.15
CA LYS A 289 32.63 -14.44 -30.63
C LYS A 289 32.86 -14.43 -32.14
N GLN A 290 31.96 -13.83 -32.92
CA GLN A 290 32.13 -13.61 -34.36
C GLN A 290 33.19 -12.52 -34.65
N GLN A 291 33.24 -11.47 -33.83
CA GLN A 291 34.30 -10.46 -33.85
C GLN A 291 35.62 -10.99 -33.28
N MET A 292 35.62 -12.03 -32.43
CA MET A 292 36.82 -12.70 -31.89
C MET A 292 37.57 -13.52 -32.95
N ASN A 293 37.02 -13.66 -34.16
CA ASN A 293 37.78 -14.11 -35.32
C ASN A 293 38.56 -12.97 -36.01
N GLY A 294 38.50 -11.73 -35.51
CA GLY A 294 39.30 -10.58 -35.95
C GLY A 294 39.82 -9.76 -34.77
N GLY A 295 41.11 -9.85 -34.48
CA GLY A 295 41.74 -9.30 -33.27
C GLY A 295 41.41 -7.84 -32.96
N SER A 296 40.60 -7.61 -31.92
CA SER A 296 40.31 -6.28 -31.37
C SER A 296 41.12 -5.99 -30.11
N ASP A 297 41.42 -4.70 -29.89
CA ASP A 297 42.27 -4.19 -28.81
C ASP A 297 41.86 -4.66 -27.41
N LYS A 298 40.57 -4.91 -27.18
CA LYS A 298 40.03 -5.40 -25.90
C LYS A 298 40.52 -6.81 -25.56
N VAL A 299 40.80 -7.66 -26.55
CA VAL A 299 41.37 -9.01 -26.31
C VAL A 299 42.85 -8.90 -25.89
N ARG A 300 43.58 -7.95 -26.48
CA ARG A 300 44.98 -7.67 -26.12
C ARG A 300 45.08 -7.08 -24.71
N GLU A 301 44.17 -6.16 -24.37
CA GLU A 301 44.05 -5.60 -23.02
C GLU A 301 43.68 -6.67 -21.99
N ALA A 302 42.70 -7.52 -22.29
CA ALA A 302 42.28 -8.61 -21.43
C ALA A 302 43.43 -9.58 -21.10
N ARG A 303 44.25 -9.93 -22.10
CA ARG A 303 45.43 -10.77 -21.91
C ARG A 303 46.50 -10.09 -21.03
N ALA A 304 46.76 -8.81 -21.27
CA ALA A 304 47.75 -8.05 -20.51
C ALA A 304 47.36 -7.89 -19.03
N ILE A 305 46.08 -7.63 -18.74
CA ILE A 305 45.56 -7.54 -17.37
C ILE A 305 45.64 -8.91 -16.67
N ALA A 306 45.22 -9.98 -17.36
CA ALA A 306 45.29 -11.33 -16.81
C ALA A 306 46.73 -11.77 -16.49
N GLU A 307 47.69 -11.46 -17.36
CA GLU A 307 49.11 -11.72 -17.11
C GLU A 307 49.64 -10.95 -15.90
N GLU A 308 49.26 -9.69 -15.74
CA GLU A 308 49.69 -8.88 -14.59
C GLU A 308 49.08 -9.43 -13.28
N LEU A 309 47.80 -9.79 -13.26
CA LEU A 309 47.17 -10.40 -12.09
C LEU A 309 47.80 -11.75 -11.73
N ARG A 310 48.16 -12.60 -12.71
CA ARG A 310 48.94 -13.81 -12.44
C ARG A 310 50.30 -13.50 -11.83
N SER A 311 50.98 -12.47 -12.33
CA SER A 311 52.29 -12.05 -11.80
C SER A 311 52.22 -11.56 -10.34
N LEU A 312 51.05 -11.05 -9.92
CA LEU A 312 50.75 -10.66 -8.55
C LEU A 312 50.31 -11.83 -7.65
N GLY A 313 50.29 -13.07 -8.19
CA GLY A 313 49.99 -14.29 -7.45
C GLY A 313 48.52 -14.66 -7.35
N TYR A 314 47.64 -14.03 -8.14
CA TYR A 314 46.21 -14.37 -8.16
C TYR A 314 45.92 -15.60 -9.02
N ASP A 315 44.92 -16.39 -8.59
CA ASP A 315 44.49 -17.60 -9.30
C ASP A 315 43.58 -17.29 -10.51
N ASP A 316 43.46 -18.26 -11.42
CA ASP A 316 42.68 -18.08 -12.66
C ASP A 316 41.17 -17.88 -12.39
N ASP A 317 40.65 -18.31 -11.25
CA ASP A 317 39.26 -18.10 -10.86
C ASP A 317 39.00 -16.64 -10.50
N PHE A 318 39.87 -16.05 -9.66
CA PHE A 318 39.84 -14.63 -9.32
C PHE A 318 40.06 -13.77 -10.56
N ILE A 319 40.99 -14.15 -11.43
CA ILE A 319 41.25 -13.44 -12.70
C ILE A 319 39.98 -13.45 -13.54
N ARG A 320 39.34 -14.62 -13.75
CA ARG A 320 38.10 -14.72 -14.52
C ARG A 320 36.98 -13.86 -13.93
N GLN A 321 36.84 -13.81 -12.62
CA GLN A 321 35.81 -13.01 -11.93
C GLN A 321 36.10 -11.50 -11.96
N SER A 322 37.36 -11.11 -11.95
CA SER A 322 37.78 -9.71 -11.98
C SER A 322 37.84 -9.12 -13.40
N MET A 323 37.98 -9.95 -14.45
CA MET A 323 38.07 -9.49 -15.84
C MET A 323 36.91 -8.59 -16.32
N PRO A 324 35.62 -8.88 -16.04
CA PRO A 324 34.53 -7.99 -16.44
C PRO A 324 34.64 -6.61 -15.79
N VAL A 325 35.10 -6.55 -14.54
CA VAL A 325 35.34 -5.30 -13.80
C VAL A 325 36.55 -4.58 -14.39
N ALA A 326 37.65 -5.29 -14.63
CA ALA A 326 38.88 -4.72 -15.15
C ALA A 326 38.74 -4.15 -16.57
N LEU A 327 37.85 -4.71 -17.40
CA LEU A 327 37.58 -4.26 -18.76
C LEU A 327 36.41 -3.26 -18.87
N GLY A 328 35.48 -3.25 -17.90
CA GLY A 328 34.31 -2.37 -17.90
C GLY A 328 34.54 -0.99 -17.29
N VAL A 329 35.63 -0.82 -16.53
CA VAL A 329 36.00 0.44 -15.89
C VAL A 329 36.78 1.32 -16.89
N GLU A 330 36.11 1.84 -17.93
CA GLU A 330 36.70 2.80 -18.87
C GLU A 330 36.81 4.19 -18.22
N ARG A 331 37.99 4.59 -17.68
CA ARG A 331 38.08 5.77 -16.80
C ARG A 331 39.38 6.57 -16.87
N ARG A 332 39.57 7.29 -17.98
CA ARG A 332 40.46 8.46 -17.96
C ARG A 332 39.68 9.63 -17.34
N GLY A 333 39.94 9.94 -16.07
CA GLY A 333 39.43 11.18 -15.43
C GLY A 333 38.71 11.04 -14.09
N GLN A 334 38.54 9.83 -13.55
CA GLN A 334 37.92 9.65 -12.23
C GLN A 334 38.91 9.71 -11.07
N SER A 335 38.41 10.07 -9.89
CA SER A 335 39.21 10.08 -8.67
C SER A 335 39.60 8.65 -8.26
N ALA A 336 40.72 8.51 -7.53
CA ALA A 336 41.17 7.21 -7.02
C ALA A 336 40.13 6.55 -6.10
N ALA A 337 39.37 7.35 -5.35
CA ALA A 337 38.32 6.88 -4.46
C ALA A 337 37.13 6.30 -5.26
N ASP A 338 36.71 6.97 -6.34
CA ASP A 338 35.62 6.49 -7.18
C ASP A 338 36.00 5.20 -7.89
N ARG A 339 37.23 5.11 -8.41
CA ARG A 339 37.74 3.86 -9.01
C ARG A 339 37.72 2.70 -8.02
N LEU A 340 38.13 2.95 -6.77
CA LEU A 340 38.15 1.92 -5.74
C LEU A 340 36.73 1.45 -5.37
N SER A 341 35.80 2.38 -5.14
CA SER A 341 34.39 2.05 -4.86
C SER A 341 33.78 1.26 -6.03
N GLU A 342 34.02 1.76 -7.23
CA GLU A 342 33.90 1.12 -8.54
C GLU A 342 34.20 -0.37 -8.57
N THR A 343 35.48 -0.64 -8.38
CA THR A 343 36.05 -1.98 -8.46
C THR A 343 35.54 -2.87 -7.33
N LEU A 344 35.35 -2.34 -6.11
CA LEU A 344 34.77 -3.08 -4.99
C LEU A 344 33.35 -3.55 -5.28
N GLU A 345 32.50 -2.66 -5.78
CA GLU A 345 31.12 -3.00 -6.12
C GLU A 345 31.07 -4.00 -7.28
N GLY A 346 31.89 -3.79 -8.31
CA GLY A 346 32.02 -4.71 -9.43
C GLY A 346 32.48 -6.10 -9.01
N LEU A 347 33.48 -6.21 -8.12
CA LEU A 347 33.97 -7.50 -7.63
C LEU A 347 32.92 -8.22 -6.79
N ARG A 348 32.16 -7.51 -5.94
CA ARG A 348 31.04 -8.10 -5.17
C ARG A 348 29.92 -8.62 -6.08
N LYS A 349 29.56 -7.87 -7.12
CA LYS A 349 28.52 -8.27 -8.08
C LYS A 349 28.92 -9.51 -8.89
N ASN A 350 30.22 -9.70 -9.12
CA ASN A 350 30.76 -10.82 -9.91
C ASN A 350 31.29 -11.99 -9.06
N ASP A 351 31.22 -11.90 -7.72
CA ASP A 351 31.68 -12.93 -6.78
C ASP A 351 30.67 -14.09 -6.65
N THR A 352 30.59 -14.91 -7.69
CA THR A 352 29.70 -16.07 -7.75
C THR A 352 30.10 -17.22 -6.81
N THR A 353 31.31 -17.18 -6.25
CA THR A 353 31.85 -18.22 -5.35
C THR A 353 31.90 -17.77 -3.89
N PHE A 354 31.42 -16.56 -3.58
CA PHE A 354 31.48 -15.92 -2.26
C PHE A 354 32.90 -15.84 -1.69
N LYS A 355 33.95 -15.97 -2.50
CA LYS A 355 35.33 -15.97 -2.05
C LYS A 355 35.78 -14.56 -1.71
N PHE A 356 35.41 -13.58 -2.53
CA PHE A 356 35.77 -12.17 -2.35
C PHE A 356 35.00 -11.53 -1.20
N SER A 357 33.69 -11.75 -1.15
CA SER A 357 32.78 -11.11 -0.19
C SER A 357 32.99 -11.59 1.24
N LYS A 358 33.61 -12.77 1.42
CA LYS A 358 33.99 -13.33 2.73
C LYS A 358 35.32 -12.83 3.26
N LEU A 359 36.11 -12.13 2.44
CA LEU A 359 37.36 -11.56 2.88
C LEU A 359 37.10 -10.42 3.88
N PRO A 360 37.99 -10.20 4.86
CA PRO A 360 38.01 -8.99 5.66
C PRO A 360 37.98 -7.71 4.79
N PRO A 361 37.36 -6.60 5.25
CA PRO A 361 37.22 -5.38 4.44
C PRO A 361 38.54 -4.83 3.89
N ASP A 362 39.63 -4.91 4.66
CA ASP A 362 40.98 -4.52 4.26
C ASP A 362 41.53 -5.39 3.12
N GLU A 363 41.25 -6.69 3.13
CA GLU A 363 41.64 -7.60 2.05
C GLU A 363 40.81 -7.38 0.77
N GLN A 364 39.52 -7.06 0.91
CA GLN A 364 38.68 -6.66 -0.24
C GLN A 364 39.23 -5.41 -0.92
N VAL A 365 39.63 -4.41 -0.12
CA VAL A 365 40.26 -3.17 -0.61
C VAL A 365 41.58 -3.47 -1.30
N ARG A 366 42.44 -4.32 -0.71
CA ARG A 366 43.72 -4.73 -1.30
C ARG A 366 43.54 -5.41 -2.67
N GLN A 367 42.57 -6.32 -2.78
CA GLN A 367 42.30 -7.02 -4.03
C GLN A 367 41.71 -6.08 -5.10
N ALA A 368 40.82 -5.16 -4.71
CA ALA A 368 40.32 -4.13 -5.63
C ALA A 368 41.45 -3.20 -6.12
N GLN A 369 42.37 -2.80 -5.25
CA GLN A 369 43.57 -2.04 -5.62
C GLN A 369 44.46 -2.81 -6.61
N ALA A 370 44.64 -4.12 -6.41
CA ALA A 370 45.44 -4.94 -7.32
C ALA A 370 44.83 -5.03 -8.74
N VAL A 371 43.50 -5.08 -8.85
CA VAL A 371 42.81 -5.03 -10.16
C VAL A 371 43.03 -3.67 -10.83
N ILE A 372 42.92 -2.58 -10.07
CA ILE A 372 43.19 -1.22 -10.56
C ILE A 372 44.64 -1.05 -11.03
N GLU A 373 45.61 -1.55 -10.26
CA GLU A 373 47.03 -1.50 -10.61
C GLU A 373 47.33 -2.33 -11.85
N ALA A 374 46.74 -3.53 -11.97
CA ALA A 374 46.89 -4.39 -13.13
C ALA A 374 46.36 -3.72 -14.40
N GLN A 375 45.21 -3.05 -14.30
CA GLN A 375 44.62 -2.25 -15.36
C GLN A 375 45.55 -1.08 -15.77
N ASP A 376 46.04 -0.31 -14.81
CA ASP A 376 46.90 0.86 -15.06
C ASP A 376 48.23 0.45 -15.71
N ARG A 377 48.82 -0.68 -15.30
CA ARG A 377 50.04 -1.23 -15.90
C ARG A 377 49.82 -1.75 -17.31
N ALA A 378 48.71 -2.44 -17.56
CA ALA A 378 48.35 -2.92 -18.89
C ALA A 378 48.18 -1.75 -19.87
N LEU A 379 47.50 -0.67 -19.45
CA LEU A 379 47.31 0.53 -20.25
C LEU A 379 48.63 1.29 -20.52
N ARG A 380 49.53 1.36 -19.53
CA ARG A 380 50.87 1.96 -19.72
C ARG A 380 51.72 1.17 -20.71
N LYS A 381 51.69 -0.17 -20.66
CA LYS A 381 52.40 -1.05 -21.61
C LYS A 381 51.89 -0.87 -23.04
N GLN A 382 50.62 -0.52 -23.23
CA GLN A 382 50.06 -0.23 -24.56
C GLN A 382 50.43 1.18 -25.09
N GLN A 383 50.80 2.12 -24.23
CA GLN A 383 51.20 3.49 -24.61
C GLN A 383 52.70 3.68 -24.82
N GLN A 384 53.54 2.69 -24.48
CA GLN A 384 54.96 2.76 -24.81
C GLN A 384 55.17 2.54 -26.31
N PRO A 385 55.73 3.51 -27.06
CA PRO A 385 56.10 3.28 -28.44
C PRO A 385 57.13 2.15 -28.49
N ALA A 386 56.96 1.20 -29.41
CA ALA A 386 57.90 0.12 -29.62
C ALA A 386 59.33 0.68 -29.80
N PRO A 387 60.37 0.05 -29.22
CA PRO A 387 61.74 0.49 -29.42
C PRO A 387 62.04 0.45 -30.93
N SER A 388 62.30 1.62 -31.52
CA SER A 388 62.60 1.75 -32.94
C SER A 388 63.81 0.88 -33.31
N PRO A 389 63.66 -0.08 -34.23
CA PRO A 389 64.81 -0.73 -34.84
C PRO A 389 65.43 0.23 -35.85
N GLY A 390 66.69 0.59 -35.62
CA GLY A 390 67.60 1.04 -36.69
C GLY A 390 67.35 2.45 -37.23
N ALA A 391 68.27 3.36 -36.90
CA ALA A 391 68.43 4.62 -37.59
C ALA A 391 68.77 4.42 -39.08
N GLN A 392 67.92 4.94 -39.97
CA GLN A 392 68.34 5.38 -41.31
C GLN A 392 67.68 6.72 -41.65
N GLN A 393 68.48 7.53 -42.33
CA GLN A 393 68.43 8.97 -42.56
C GLN A 393 67.30 9.47 -43.50
N PRO A 394 67.09 10.79 -43.59
CA PRO A 394 65.79 11.42 -43.77
C PRO A 394 65.39 11.63 -45.23
N ARG A 395 64.08 11.79 -45.46
CA ARG A 395 63.55 12.42 -46.67
C ARG A 395 62.47 13.46 -46.34
N PRO A 396 62.33 14.48 -47.20
CA PRO A 396 61.92 15.80 -46.77
C PRO A 396 60.42 16.04 -46.90
N ASN A 397 59.91 16.75 -45.89
CA ASN A 397 58.96 17.85 -45.96
C ASN A 397 58.03 17.90 -47.19
N VAL A 398 56.78 17.46 -47.00
CA VAL A 398 55.66 17.92 -47.82
C VAL A 398 54.65 18.60 -46.90
N GLN A 399 54.54 19.89 -47.11
CA GLN A 399 53.68 20.85 -46.46
C GLN A 399 52.31 20.82 -47.14
N SER A 400 51.26 20.47 -46.39
CA SER A 400 49.86 20.70 -46.77
C SER A 400 49.06 20.72 -45.46
N GLY A 401 48.73 21.89 -44.91
CA GLY A 401 47.73 22.78 -45.50
C GLY A 401 46.34 22.36 -45.01
N GLY A 402 46.14 22.32 -43.69
CA GLY A 402 44.89 21.94 -43.04
C GLY A 402 43.87 23.07 -43.13
N GLY A 403 43.23 23.18 -44.30
CA GLY A 403 42.01 23.96 -44.48
C GLY A 403 40.78 23.16 -44.07
N ILE A 404 39.78 23.83 -43.48
CA ILE A 404 38.56 23.17 -42.99
C ILE A 404 37.66 22.86 -44.20
N PRO A 405 37.24 21.61 -44.43
CA PRO A 405 36.30 21.31 -45.49
C PRO A 405 34.94 21.91 -45.16
N ILE A 406 34.43 22.78 -46.03
CA ILE A 406 33.06 23.31 -45.97
C ILE A 406 32.30 22.73 -47.17
N TYR A 407 31.14 22.13 -46.89
CA TYR A 407 30.26 21.58 -47.90
C TYR A 407 29.39 22.69 -48.50
N ASP A 408 29.60 23.02 -49.76
CA ASP A 408 28.78 24.01 -50.48
C ASP A 408 27.51 23.34 -51.01
N ARG A 409 26.38 23.65 -50.36
CA ARG A 409 25.07 23.07 -50.69
C ARG A 409 24.51 23.53 -52.04
N SER A 410 25.06 24.58 -52.65
CA SER A 410 24.58 25.07 -53.95
C SER A 410 25.17 24.32 -55.14
N THR A 411 26.38 23.77 -54.99
CA THR A 411 27.11 23.04 -56.04
C THR A 411 27.29 21.55 -55.74
N GLY A 412 27.04 21.13 -54.49
CA GLY A 412 27.11 19.73 -54.07
C GLY A 412 28.54 19.20 -53.90
N GLN A 413 29.55 20.08 -53.88
CA GLN A 413 30.96 19.70 -53.73
C GLN A 413 31.55 20.23 -52.40
N THR A 414 32.51 19.49 -51.85
CA THR A 414 33.29 19.91 -50.68
C THR A 414 34.48 20.73 -51.14
N ILE A 415 34.61 21.96 -50.65
CA ILE A 415 35.74 22.85 -50.92
C ILE A 415 36.55 23.05 -49.63
N TYR A 416 37.88 23.04 -49.76
CA TYR A 416 38.81 23.23 -48.66
C TYR A 416 39.28 24.69 -48.65
N ARG A 417 39.15 25.37 -47.51
CA ARG A 417 39.59 26.76 -47.31
C ARG A 417 40.67 26.86 -46.26
#